data_AF-A0A392SUI8-F1
#
_entry.id   AF-A0A392SUI8-F1
#
_cell.length_a   1.000
_cell.length_b   1.000
_cell.length_c   1.000
_cell.angle_alpha   90.00
_cell.angle_beta   90.00
_cell.angle_gamma   90.00
#
_symmetry.space_group_name_H-M   'P 1'
#
loop_
_entity.id
_entity.type
_entity.pdbx_description
1 polymer ?
#
loop_
_entity_poly.entity_id
_entity_poly.type
_entity_poly.pdbx_seq_one_letter_code
_entity_poly.pdbx_strand_id
1 'polypeptide(L)' 'MRCIEEDKTSLGSYMLREKANHWWKNARQRLGVGGVAITWEMFKREFWVKCFPADVRNRKVVEFLELKQ' A
#
# COMPACT_ATOMS: atom_id res chain seq x y z
N MET A 1 -23.44 -5.86 -2.33
CA MET A 1 -22.82 -5.15 -1.19
C MET A 1 -21.89 -4.09 -1.77
N ARG A 2 -22.21 -2.79 -1.63
CA ARG A 2 -21.32 -1.71 -2.11
C ARG A 2 -20.21 -1.56 -1.08
N CYS A 3 -19.00 -1.99 -1.44
CA CYS A 3 -17.80 -1.74 -0.63
C CYS A 3 -17.51 -0.24 -0.70
N ILE A 4 -17.75 0.48 0.40
CA ILE A 4 -17.41 1.91 0.54
C ILE A 4 -15.88 2.06 0.61
N GLU A 5 -15.33 3.18 0.18
CA GLU A 5 -13.85 3.38 0.11
C GLU A 5 -13.12 3.11 1.44
N GLU A 6 -13.81 3.33 2.55
CA GLU A 6 -13.33 3.04 3.91
C GLU A 6 -13.21 1.52 4.17
N ASP A 7 -14.15 0.72 3.66
CA ASP A 7 -14.11 -0.75 3.74
C ASP A 7 -12.91 -1.30 2.96
N LYS A 8 -12.58 -0.71 1.81
CA LYS A 8 -11.43 -1.13 1.01
C LYS A 8 -10.12 -0.99 1.78
N THR A 9 -9.95 0.14 2.47
CA THR A 9 -8.74 0.38 3.29
C THR A 9 -8.67 -0.58 4.46
N SER A 10 -9.79 -0.85 5.13
CA SER A 10 -9.87 -1.84 6.20
C SER A 10 -9.46 -3.23 5.71
N LEU A 11 -10.08 -3.71 4.62
CA LEU A 11 -9.80 -5.01 4.02
C LEU A 11 -8.36 -5.12 3.51
N GLY A 12 -7.84 -4.10 2.82
CA GLY A 12 -6.46 -4.08 2.35
C GLY A 12 -5.45 -4.13 3.49
N SER A 13 -5.73 -3.43 4.61
CA SER A 13 -4.87 -3.48 5.79
C SER A 13 -4.91 -4.84 6.51
N TYR A 14 -6.05 -5.53 6.48
CA TYR A 14 -6.21 -6.86 7.07
C TYR A 14 -5.34 -7.92 6.38
N MET A 15 -5.07 -7.75 5.09
CA MET A 15 -4.22 -8.66 4.31
C MET A 15 -2.72 -8.49 4.58
N LEU A 16 -2.31 -7.44 5.29
CA LEU A 16 -0.90 -7.20 5.61
C LEU A 16 -0.42 -8.19 6.68
N ARG A 17 0.74 -8.81 6.44
CA ARG A 17 1.34 -9.78 7.34
C ARG A 17 2.62 -9.23 7.99
N GLU A 18 2.91 -9.70 9.20
CA GLU A 18 4.17 -9.49 9.92
C GLU A 18 4.70 -8.04 9.86
N LYS A 19 5.84 -7.83 9.18
CA LYS A 19 6.54 -6.54 9.04
C LYS A 19 5.68 -5.49 8.37
N ALA A 20 4.85 -5.87 7.38
CA ALA A 20 3.97 -4.93 6.70
C ALA A 20 2.84 -4.44 7.62
N ASN A 21 2.27 -5.34 8.44
CA ASN A 21 1.26 -4.96 9.43
C ASN A 21 1.85 -4.02 10.50
N HIS A 22 3.04 -4.35 11.03
CA HIS A 22 3.72 -3.50 12.01
C HIS A 22 3.99 -2.10 11.46
N TRP A 23 4.51 -2.01 10.23
CA TRP A 23 4.72 -0.72 9.57
C TRP A 23 3.41 0.05 9.37
N TRP A 24 2.35 -0.62 8.89
CA TRP A 24 1.08 0.03 8.59
C TRP A 24 0.43 0.63 9.84
N LYS A 25 0.53 -0.02 11.01
CA LYS A 25 0.06 0.55 12.29
C LYS A 25 0.70 1.91 12.59
N ASN A 26 2.00 2.04 12.36
CA ASN A 26 2.74 3.29 12.55
C ASN A 26 2.39 4.33 11.48
N ALA A 27 2.25 3.92 10.22
CA ALA A 27 1.86 4.81 9.13
C ALA A 27 0.44 5.37 9.35
N ARG A 28 -0.50 4.51 9.78
CA ARG A 28 -1.89 4.88 10.08
C ARG A 28 -2.00 5.97 11.13
N GLN A 29 -1.18 5.89 12.19
CA GLN A 29 -1.14 6.93 13.23
C GLN A 29 -0.66 8.29 12.68
N ARG A 30 0.32 8.28 11.78
CA ARG A 30 0.84 9.51 11.15
C ARG A 30 -0.14 10.12 10.14
N LEU A 31 -0.84 9.27 9.39
CA LEU A 31 -1.78 9.71 8.35
C LEU A 31 -3.13 10.17 8.91
N GLY A 32 -3.55 9.61 10.05
CA GLY A 32 -4.81 9.96 10.72
C GLY A 32 -4.72 11.16 11.67
N VAL A 33 -3.60 11.91 11.66
CA VAL A 33 -3.47 13.13 12.48
C VAL A 33 -4.54 14.14 12.04
N GLY A 34 -5.26 14.72 13.01
CA GLY A 34 -6.34 15.66 12.75
C GLY A 34 -7.70 15.01 12.43
N GLY A 35 -7.85 13.69 12.61
CA GLY A 35 -9.13 13.00 12.41
C GLY A 35 -9.51 12.76 10.95
N VAL A 36 -8.56 12.95 10.02
CA VAL A 36 -8.77 12.71 8.60
C VAL A 36 -8.90 11.20 8.35
N ALA A 37 -10.00 10.79 7.71
CA ALA A 37 -10.21 9.42 7.28
C ALA A 37 -9.16 9.03 6.23
N ILE A 38 -8.49 7.90 6.44
CA ILE A 38 -7.51 7.38 5.48
C ILE A 38 -8.26 6.75 4.32
N THR A 39 -8.17 7.38 3.15
CA THR A 39 -8.80 6.89 1.93
C THR A 39 -8.03 5.71 1.34
N TRP A 40 -8.70 4.96 0.47
CA TRP A 40 -8.08 3.85 -0.26
C TRP A 40 -6.87 4.29 -1.11
N GLU A 41 -6.94 5.47 -1.74
CA GLU A 41 -5.83 6.03 -2.51
C GLU A 41 -4.61 6.33 -1.64
N MET A 42 -4.81 6.85 -0.43
CA MET A 42 -3.72 7.09 0.52
C MET A 42 -3.07 5.77 0.95
N PHE A 43 -3.87 4.75 1.27
CA PHE A 43 -3.37 3.41 1.57
C PHE A 43 -2.52 2.86 0.43
N LYS A 44 -3.05 2.86 -0.81
CA LYS A 44 -2.34 2.34 -1.97
C LYS A 44 -1.02 3.07 -2.21
N ARG A 45 -1.00 4.40 -2.09
CA ARG A 45 0.22 5.19 -2.28
C ARG A 45 1.31 4.82 -1.28
N GLU A 46 0.96 4.78 0.00
CA GLU A 46 1.89 4.43 1.08
C GLU A 46 2.38 2.98 0.96
N PHE A 47 1.45 2.07 0.70
CA PHE A 47 1.77 0.66 0.48
C PHE A 47 2.72 0.48 -0.71
N TRP A 48 2.46 1.17 -1.82
CA TRP A 48 3.29 1.11 -3.01
C TRP A 48 4.72 1.60 -2.75
N VAL A 49 4.88 2.73 -2.07
CA VAL A 49 6.20 3.28 -1.72
C VAL A 49 6.95 2.32 -0.79
N LYS A 50 6.27 1.71 0.19
CA LYS A 50 6.91 0.83 1.17
C LYS A 50 7.30 -0.53 0.60
N CYS A 51 6.41 -1.16 -0.16
CA CYS A 51 6.58 -2.53 -0.63
C CYS A 51 7.30 -2.62 -1.98
N PHE A 52 7.21 -1.56 -2.80
CA PHE A 52 7.86 -1.49 -4.10
C PHE A 52 8.74 -0.25 -4.19
N PRO A 53 9.88 -0.22 -3.49
CA PRO A 53 10.83 0.87 -3.62
C PRO A 53 11.39 0.98 -5.06
N ALA A 54 11.99 2.12 -5.39
CA ALA A 54 12.32 2.47 -6.77
C ALA A 54 13.24 1.45 -7.46
N ASP A 55 14.19 0.90 -6.72
CA ASP A 55 15.08 -0.18 -7.14
C ASP A 55 14.31 -1.45 -7.55
N VAL A 56 13.35 -1.89 -6.73
CA VAL A 56 12.51 -3.05 -7.03
C VAL A 56 11.66 -2.80 -8.27
N ARG A 57 11.10 -1.59 -8.40
CA ARG A 57 10.32 -1.21 -9.59
C ARG A 57 11.18 -1.16 -10.84
N ASN A 58 12.36 -0.55 -10.77
CA ASN A 58 13.29 -0.44 -11.88
C ASN A 58 13.76 -1.84 -12.34
N ARG A 59 14.04 -2.74 -11.40
CA ARG A 59 14.36 -4.14 -11.72
C ARG A 59 13.21 -4.83 -12.46
N LYS A 60 11.96 -4.62 -12.03
CA LYS A 60 10.79 -5.19 -12.72
C LYS A 60 10.60 -4.62 -14.13
N VAL A 61 10.93 -3.34 -14.35
CA VAL A 61 10.93 -2.75 -15.69
C VAL A 61 11.98 -3.41 -16.58
N VAL A 62 13.21 -3.61 -16.08
CA VAL A 62 14.26 -4.31 -16.84
C VAL A 62 13.86 -5.75 -17.16
N GLU A 63 13.40 -6.51 -16.15
CA GLU A 63 12.90 -7.88 -16.35
C GLU A 63 11.78 -7.92 -17.41
N PHE A 64 10.89 -6.93 -17.41
CA PHE A 64 9.82 -6.83 -18.42
C PHE A 64 10.35 -6.53 -19.83
N LEU A 65 11.34 -5.64 -19.96
CA LEU A 65 11.97 -5.32 -21.25
C LEU A 65 12.75 -6.50 -21.83
N GLU A 66 13.28 -7.37 -20.97
CA GLU A 66 14.06 -8.54 -21.36
C GLU A 66 13.20 -9.81 -21.60
N LEU A 67 11.91 -9.76 -21.26
CA LEU A 67 10.98 -10.85 -21.61
C LEU A 67 10.85 -10.95 -23.13
N LYS A 68 11.43 -12.03 -23.69
CA LYS A 68 11.15 -12.44 -25.06
C LYS A 68 9.85 -13.23 -25.10
N GLN A 69 9.00 -12.88 -26.07
CA GLN A 69 7.69 -13.48 -26.31
C GLN A 69 7.80 -14.85 -26.97
#